data_AF-A0AAW9L948-F1
#
_entry.id   AF-A0AAW9L948-F1
#
_cell.length_a   1.000
_cell.length_b   1.000
_cell.length_c   1.000
_cell.angle_alpha   90.00
_cell.angle_beta   90.00
_cell.angle_gamma   90.00
#
_symmetry.space_group_name_H-M   'P 1'
#
loop_
_entity.id
_entity.type
_entity.pdbx_description
1 polymer ?
#
loop_
_entity_poly.entity_id
_entity_poly.type
_entity_poly.pdbx_seq_one_letter_code
_entity_poly.pdbx_strand_id
1 'polypeptide(L)'
;MKQLDERILEHLYSEGWASPSIMAKTTEFTASEGHIRERCQMLRYVEFVDTITSDMYELTTDGVLYLHGKVDARHRPKPTVDRVLRQ
;
A
#
# COMPACT_ATOMS: atom_id res chain seq x y z
N MET A 1 -6.44 7.28 -4.67
CA MET A 1 -6.19 5.85 -4.89
C MET A 1 -6.00 5.62 -6.38
N LYS A 2 -5.00 4.82 -6.75
CA LYS A 2 -4.77 4.27 -8.08
C LYS A 2 -5.19 2.80 -8.08
N GLN A 3 -5.46 2.22 -9.25
CA GLN A 3 -5.77 0.78 -9.35
C GLN A 3 -4.70 -0.11 -8.69
N LEU A 4 -3.42 0.25 -8.82
CA LEU A 4 -2.32 -0.47 -8.19
C LEU A 4 -2.38 -0.42 -6.66
N ASP A 5 -2.90 0.66 -6.07
CA ASP A 5 -3.07 0.76 -4.62
C ASP A 5 -4.08 -0.28 -4.12
N GLU A 6 -5.21 -0.41 -4.82
CA GLU A 6 -6.24 -1.41 -4.51
C GLU A 6 -5.66 -2.82 -4.55
N ARG A 7 -4.89 -3.13 -5.60
CA ARG A 7 -4.25 -4.45 -5.74
C ARG A 7 -3.26 -4.73 -4.62
N ILE A 8 -2.48 -3.75 -4.19
CA ILE A 8 -1.57 -3.90 -3.04
C ILE A 8 -2.35 -4.20 -1.76
N LEU A 9 -3.41 -3.45 -1.48
CA LEU A 9 -4.21 -3.65 -0.26
C LEU A 9 -4.89 -5.02 -0.25
N GLU A 10 -5.48 -5.44 -1.37
CA GLU A 10 -6.10 -6.76 -1.52
C GLU A 10 -5.09 -7.90 -1.34
N HIS A 11 -3.89 -7.77 -1.93
CA HIS A 11 -2.84 -8.77 -1.77
C HIS A 11 -2.38 -8.88 -0.31
N LEU A 12 -2.17 -7.74 0.36
CA LEU A 12 -1.81 -7.72 1.79
C LEU A 12 -2.93 -8.27 2.68
N TYR A 13 -4.19 -8.10 2.28
CA TYR A 13 -5.33 -8.71 2.99
C TYR A 13 -5.32 -10.24 2.88
N SER A 14 -4.99 -10.78 1.70
CA SER A 14 -4.90 -12.22 1.45
C SER A 14 -3.70 -12.86 2.16
N GLU A 15 -2.51 -12.29 1.96
CA GLU A 15 -1.25 -12.89 2.37
C GLU A 15 -0.81 -12.47 3.79
N GLY A 16 -1.47 -11.46 4.37
CA GLY A 16 -1.14 -10.85 5.65
C GLY A 16 -0.01 -9.81 5.55
N TRP A 17 1.07 -10.15 4.85
CA TRP A 17 2.18 -9.23 4.60
C TRP A 17 2.88 -9.52 3.26
N ALA A 18 3.54 -8.53 2.70
CA ALA A 18 4.43 -8.72 1.55
C ALA A 18 5.46 -7.60 1.45
N SER A 19 6.62 -7.90 0.85
CA SER A 19 7.56 -6.87 0.40
C SER A 19 7.31 -6.49 -1.06
N PRO A 20 7.72 -5.29 -1.53
CA PRO A 20 7.60 -4.92 -2.94
C PRO A 20 8.26 -5.92 -3.89
N SER A 21 9.35 -6.56 -3.47
CA SER A 21 10.06 -7.55 -4.28
C SER A 21 9.27 -8.86 -4.44
N ILE A 22 8.54 -9.26 -3.40
CA ILE A 22 7.64 -10.43 -3.45
C ILE A 22 6.44 -10.10 -4.36
N MET A 23 5.81 -8.94 -4.16
CA MET A 23 4.67 -8.50 -4.98
C MET A 23 5.05 -8.42 -6.47
N ALA A 24 6.21 -7.84 -6.82
CA ALA A 24 6.67 -7.72 -8.21
C ALA A 24 6.92 -9.06 -8.92
N LYS A 25 7.12 -10.15 -8.15
CA LYS A 25 7.31 -11.51 -8.68
C LYS A 25 5.99 -12.29 -8.78
N THR A 26 4.92 -11.74 -8.24
CA THR A 26 3.58 -12.35 -8.24
C THR A 26 2.84 -11.98 -9.51
N THR A 27 2.12 -12.93 -10.11
CA THR A 27 1.41 -12.75 -11.39
C THR A 27 0.28 -11.72 -11.34
N GLU A 28 -0.19 -11.38 -10.14
CA GLU A 28 -1.22 -10.36 -9.90
C GLU A 28 -0.73 -8.93 -10.15
N PHE A 29 0.60 -8.72 -10.14
CA PHE A 29 1.20 -7.41 -10.34
C PHE A 29 1.89 -7.33 -11.70
N THR A 30 1.59 -6.25 -12.42
CA THR A 30 2.26 -5.89 -13.69
C THR A 30 3.26 -4.74 -13.51
N ALA A 31 3.36 -4.20 -12.29
CA ALA A 31 4.21 -3.06 -11.95
C ALA A 31 5.60 -3.51 -11.50
N SER A 32 6.62 -2.67 -11.74
CA SER A 32 7.97 -2.92 -11.25
C SER A 32 8.05 -2.81 -9.73
N GLU A 33 9.04 -3.48 -9.13
CA GLU A 33 9.30 -3.38 -7.68
C GLU A 33 9.40 -1.93 -7.20
N GLY A 34 10.11 -1.08 -7.94
CA GLY A 34 10.26 0.34 -7.60
C GLY A 34 8.94 1.11 -7.57
N HIS A 35 8.05 0.84 -8.53
CA HIS A 35 6.74 1.47 -8.57
C HIS A 35 5.83 0.93 -7.44
N ILE A 36 5.87 -0.37 -7.15
CA ILE A 36 5.15 -0.95 -6.01
C ILE A 36 5.64 -0.32 -4.70
N ARG A 37 6.96 -0.18 -4.52
CA ARG A 37 7.57 0.46 -3.35
C ARG A 37 7.08 1.90 -3.18
N GLU A 38 7.07 2.70 -4.26
CA GLU A 38 6.50 4.05 -4.24
C GLU A 38 5.04 4.02 -3.75
N ARG A 39 4.23 3.09 -4.28
CA ARG A 39 2.82 2.98 -3.88
C ARG A 39 2.65 2.57 -2.42
N CYS A 40 3.45 1.62 -1.91
CA CYS A 40 3.45 1.24 -0.50
C CYS A 40 3.77 2.44 0.40
N GLN A 41 4.74 3.28 0.04
CA GLN A 41 5.08 4.49 0.80
C GLN A 41 3.93 5.51 0.79
N MET A 42 3.23 5.64 -0.34
CA MET A 42 2.06 6.52 -0.47
C MET A 42 0.86 6.01 0.34
N LEU A 43 0.66 4.70 0.39
CA LEU A 43 -0.35 4.04 1.20
C LEU A 43 -0.04 4.14 2.70
N ARG A 44 1.24 4.06 3.05
CA ARG A 44 1.70 4.26 4.44
C ARG A 44 1.43 5.68 4.91
N TYR A 45 1.64 6.67 4.05
CA TYR A 45 1.34 8.07 4.37
C TYR A 45 -0.14 8.30 4.70
N VAL A 46 -1.05 7.54 4.08
CA VAL A 46 -2.49 7.61 4.38
C VAL A 46 -2.94 6.59 5.42
N GLU A 47 -1.99 5.96 6.12
CA GLU A 47 -2.18 5.02 7.23
C GLU A 47 -2.95 3.76 6.85
N PHE A 48 -2.94 3.34 5.58
CA PHE A 48 -3.62 2.11 5.15
C PHE A 48 -2.72 0.88 5.26
N VAL A 49 -1.40 1.09 5.20
CA VAL A 49 -0.39 0.05 5.45
C VAL A 49 0.65 0.59 6.42
N ASP A 50 1.35 -0.29 7.10
CA ASP A 50 2.58 0.05 7.83
C ASP A 50 3.64 -1.03 7.62
N THR A 51 4.86 -0.77 8.05
CA THR A 51 5.98 -1.70 7.94
C THR A 51 6.16 -2.53 9.22
N ILE A 52 6.14 -3.86 9.10
CA ILE A 52 6.51 -4.78 10.19
C ILE A 52 8.03 -4.69 10.42
N THR A 53 8.79 -4.74 9.33
CA THR A 53 10.24 -4.57 9.26
C THR A 53 10.58 -3.75 8.01
N SER A 54 11.84 -3.38 7.81
CA SER A 54 12.34 -2.42 6.81
C SER A 54 11.52 -2.26 5.52
N ASP A 55 11.16 -3.36 4.84
CA ASP A 55 10.43 -3.33 3.56
C ASP A 55 9.24 -4.30 3.49
N MET A 56 8.82 -4.87 4.62
CA MET A 56 7.66 -5.75 4.72
C MET A 56 6.45 -4.96 5.18
N TYR A 57 5.43 -4.88 4.33
CA TYR A 57 4.21 -4.12 4.61
C TYR A 57 3.08 -5.05 5.06
N GLU A 58 2.22 -4.55 5.93
CA GLU A 58 0.95 -5.16 6.33
C GLU A 58 -0.16 -4.12 6.35
N LEU A 59 -1.42 -4.57 6.38
CA LEU A 59 -2.56 -3.67 6.53
C LEU A 59 -2.67 -3.15 7.97
N THR A 60 -2.97 -1.86 8.09
CA THR A 60 -3.47 -1.31 9.36
C THR A 60 -4.96 -1.64 9.53
N THR A 61 -5.52 -1.34 10.70
CA THR A 61 -6.97 -1.36 10.93
C THR A 61 -7.72 -0.53 9.89
N ASP A 62 -7.20 0.65 9.54
CA ASP A 62 -7.84 1.54 8.58
C ASP A 62 -7.78 1.01 7.15
N GLY A 63 -6.68 0.32 6.78
CA GLY A 63 -6.59 -0.39 5.51
C GLY A 63 -7.62 -1.51 5.37
N VAL A 64 -7.83 -2.29 6.44
CA VAL A 64 -8.88 -3.34 6.49
C VAL A 64 -10.28 -2.72 6.38
N LEU A 65 -10.55 -1.65 7.15
CA LEU A 65 -11.82 -0.96 7.11
C LEU A 65 -12.10 -0.30 5.75
N TYR A 66 -11.07 0.18 5.07
CA TYR A 66 -11.16 0.69 3.71
C TYR A 66 -11.64 -0.39 2.73
N LEU A 67 -11.02 -1.58 2.75
CA LEU A 67 -11.44 -2.71 1.91
C LEU A 67 -12.88 -3.18 2.20
N HIS A 68 -13.35 -3.01 3.43
CA HIS A 68 -14.75 -3.27 3.82
C HIS A 68 -15.72 -2.12 3.54
N GLY A 69 -15.26 -1.04 2.90
CA GLY A 69 -16.08 0.13 2.58
C GLY A 69 -16.52 0.94 3.80
N LYS A 70 -15.81 0.80 4.93
CA LYS A 70 -16.09 1.51 6.20
C LYS A 70 -15.29 2.80 6.34
N VAL A 71 -14.15 2.89 5.67
CA VAL A 71 -13.32 4.10 5.58
C VAL A 71 -13.30 4.57 4.13
N ASP A 72 -13.41 5.89 3.94
CA ASP A 72 -13.30 6.52 2.63
C ASP A 72 -11.94 7.19 2.47
N ALA A 73 -11.15 6.73 1.50
CA ALA A 73 -9.83 7.30 1.19
C ALA A 73 -9.87 8.79 0.83
N ARG A 74 -11.02 9.34 0.42
CA ARG A 74 -11.18 10.77 0.12
C ARG A 74 -11.05 11.67 1.35
N HIS A 75 -11.22 11.12 2.54
CA HIS A 75 -11.06 11.84 3.81
C HIS A 75 -9.63 11.79 4.37
N ARG A 76 -8.71 11.08 3.72
CA ARG A 76 -7.29 11.02 4.10
C ARG A 76 -6.51 12.22 3.53
N PRO A 77 -5.40 12.63 4.16
CA PRO A 77 -4.53 13.63 3.58
C PRO A 77 -4.03 13.18 2.21
N LYS A 78 -3.96 14.10 1.24
CA LYS A 78 -3.48 13.75 -0.11
C LYS A 78 -1.95 13.61 -0.10
N PRO A 79 -1.41 12.41 -0.39
CA PRO A 79 0.03 12.23 -0.50
C PRO A 79 0.55 12.95 -1.75
N THR A 80 1.72 13.57 -1.63
CA THR A 80 2.49 14.08 -2.77
C THR A 80 3.88 13.43 -2.75
N VAL A 81 4.51 13.31 -3.92
CA VAL A 81 5.87 12.77 -4.04
C VAL A 81 6.83 13.49 -3.10
N ASP A 82 6.73 14.82 -3.00
CA ASP A 82 7.58 15.62 -2.13
C ASP A 82 7.40 15.29 -0.64
N ARG A 83 6.16 15.16 -0.18
CA ARG A 83 5.84 14.83 1.23
C ARG A 83 6.22 13.41 1.63
N VAL A 84 6.22 12.50 0.67
CA VAL A 84 6.34 11.05 0.92
C VAL A 84 7.75 10.53 0.64
N LEU A 85 8.41 11.02 -0.40
CA LEU A 85 9.66 10.42 -0.92
C LEU A 85 10.89 11.33 -0.81
N ARG A 86 10.74 12.61 -0.44
CA ARG A 86 11.86 13.57 -0.34
C ARG A 86 12.16 14.01 1.09
N GLN A 87 11.96 13.12 2.07
CA GLN A 87 12.34 13.38 3.47
C GLN A 87 13.85 13.23 3.68
#